data_AF-A0A6P8IAB0-F1
#
_entry.id   AF-A0A6P8IAB0-F1
#
_cell.length_a   1.000
_cell.length_b   1.000
_cell.length_c   1.000
_cell.angle_alpha   90.00
_cell.angle_beta   90.00
_cell.angle_gamma   90.00
#
_symmetry.space_group_name_H-M   'P 1'
#
loop_
_entity.id
_entity.type
_entity.pdbx_description
1 polymer ?
#
loop_
_entity_poly.entity_id
_entity_poly.type
_entity_poly.pdbx_seq_one_letter_code
_entity_poly.pdbx_strand_id
1 'polypeptide(L)'
;MADEDLEPRKLLGYLYQEGMFDEDDMDEVRDERTRKKQAEALLSMLGRRPVQAYEILVNGLIETQPHLAKLLQTPIPGEKRDAF
;
A
#
# COMPACT_ATOMS: atom_id res chain seq x y z
N MET A 1 -2.75 -9.47 -9.59
CA MET A 1 -1.41 -10.04 -9.35
C MET A 1 -0.69 -9.28 -8.24
N ALA A 2 -0.75 -7.94 -8.16
CA ALA A 2 -0.17 -7.20 -7.03
C ALA A 2 -0.88 -7.40 -5.68
N ASP A 3 -2.18 -7.73 -5.71
CA ASP A 3 -3.04 -7.99 -4.55
C ASP A 3 -2.71 -9.32 -3.82
N GLU A 4 -2.17 -10.30 -4.55
CA GLU A 4 -1.77 -11.61 -4.00
C GLU A 4 -0.32 -11.68 -3.53
N ASP A 5 0.43 -10.59 -3.59
CA ASP A 5 1.78 -10.51 -3.02
C ASP A 5 1.84 -9.54 -1.82
N LEU A 6 0.90 -8.60 -1.72
CA LEU A 6 0.83 -7.65 -0.60
C LEU A 6 0.47 -8.34 0.72
N GLU A 7 1.32 -8.13 1.73
CA GLU A 7 1.14 -8.49 3.13
C GLU A 7 0.79 -7.24 3.95
N PRO A 8 -0.50 -6.89 4.14
CA PRO A 8 -0.92 -5.60 4.71
C PRO A 8 -0.40 -5.41 6.14
N ARG A 9 -0.39 -6.50 6.93
CA ARG A 9 0.05 -6.47 8.33
C ARG A 9 1.51 -6.06 8.51
N LYS A 10 2.37 -6.31 7.51
CA LYS A 10 3.77 -5.85 7.55
C LYS A 10 3.87 -4.34 7.33
N LEU A 11 2.93 -3.79 6.56
CA LEU A 11 2.90 -2.37 6.21
C LEU A 11 2.23 -1.51 7.28
N LEU A 12 1.20 -2.02 7.96
CA LEU A 12 0.42 -1.28 8.95
C LEU A 12 1.29 -0.67 10.06
N GLY A 13 2.28 -1.41 10.56
CA GLY A 13 3.18 -0.90 11.61
C GLY A 13 3.97 0.33 11.15
N TYR A 14 4.45 0.31 9.91
CA TYR A 14 5.17 1.44 9.31
C TYR A 14 4.22 2.62 9.07
N LEU A 15 3.04 2.37 8.51
CA LEU A 15 2.05 3.43 8.25
C LEU A 15 1.56 4.13 9.53
N TYR A 16 1.45 3.38 10.63
CA TYR A 16 1.14 3.94 11.94
C TYR A 16 2.27 4.80 12.50
N GLN A 17 3.51 4.32 12.41
CA GLN A 17 4.70 5.07 12.86
C GLN A 17 4.88 6.39 12.10
N GLU A 18 4.59 6.40 10.80
CA GLU A 18 4.63 7.61 9.95
C GLU A 18 3.40 8.52 10.13
N GLY A 19 2.47 8.16 11.02
CA GLY A 19 1.25 8.95 11.28
C GLY A 19 0.26 8.99 10.12
N MET A 20 0.41 8.07 9.14
CA MET A 20 -0.54 7.93 8.03
C MET A 20 -1.81 7.20 8.44
N PHE A 21 -1.66 6.24 9.35
CA PHE A 21 -2.74 5.44 9.91
C PHE A 21 -2.79 5.67 11.41
N ASP A 22 -3.99 5.74 11.98
CA ASP A 22 -4.20 5.66 13.42
C ASP A 22 -4.60 4.24 13.85
N GLU A 23 -4.97 4.05 15.12
CA GLU A 23 -5.38 2.74 15.64
C GLU A 23 -6.69 2.25 15.00
N ASP A 24 -7.64 3.14 14.75
CA ASP A 24 -8.92 2.81 14.11
C ASP A 24 -8.69 2.37 12.65
N ASP A 25 -7.81 3.07 11.91
CA ASP A 25 -7.44 2.70 10.56
C ASP A 25 -6.77 1.30 10.52
N MET A 26 -5.91 1.01 11.49
CA MET A 26 -5.26 -0.30 11.59
C MET A 26 -6.27 -1.42 11.88
N ASP A 27 -7.24 -1.16 12.75
CA ASP A 27 -8.24 -2.15 13.14
C ASP A 27 -9.24 -2.39 12.00
N GLU A 28 -9.66 -1.37 11.25
CA GLU A 28 -10.47 -1.54 10.03
C GLU A 28 -9.80 -2.48 9.02
N VAL A 29 -8.48 -2.32 8.79
CA VAL A 29 -7.73 -3.23 7.93
C VAL A 29 -7.60 -4.62 8.55
N ARG A 30 -7.44 -4.76 9.86
CA ARG A 30 -7.25 -6.07 10.52
C ARG A 30 -8.52 -6.89 10.61
N ASP A 31 -9.67 -6.23 10.72
CA ASP A 31 -10.99 -6.85 10.82
C ASP A 31 -11.44 -7.50 9.51
N GLU A 32 -10.80 -7.17 8.39
CA GLU A 32 -11.07 -7.82 7.13
C GLU A 32 -10.67 -9.30 7.11
N ARG A 33 -11.58 -10.13 6.60
CA ARG A 33 -11.56 -11.59 6.78
C ARG A 33 -10.42 -12.30 6.04
N THR A 34 -9.95 -11.74 4.93
CA THR A 34 -8.94 -12.38 4.07
C THR A 34 -7.83 -11.40 3.75
N ARG A 35 -6.61 -11.90 3.57
CA ARG A 35 -5.45 -11.06 3.23
C ARG A 35 -5.70 -10.16 2.02
N LYS A 36 -6.42 -10.68 1.02
CA LYS A 36 -6.85 -9.91 -0.15
C LYS A 36 -7.76 -8.74 0.21
N LYS A 37 -8.78 -8.96 1.06
CA LYS A 37 -9.65 -7.88 1.51
C LYS A 37 -8.91 -6.86 2.39
N GLN A 38 -7.98 -7.31 3.22
CA GLN A 38 -7.10 -6.43 3.99
C GLN A 38 -6.25 -5.55 3.05
N ALA A 39 -5.73 -6.12 1.95
CA ALA A 39 -4.99 -5.38 0.93
C ALA A 39 -5.89 -4.37 0.20
N GLU A 40 -7.11 -4.77 -0.18
CA GLU A 40 -8.09 -3.89 -0.82
C GLU A 40 -8.48 -2.71 0.09
N ALA A 41 -8.76 -2.97 1.37
CA ALA A 41 -9.07 -1.94 2.37
C ALA A 41 -7.91 -0.96 2.54
N LEU A 42 -6.69 -1.48 2.76
CA LEU A 42 -5.48 -0.66 2.90
C LEU A 42 -5.26 0.24 1.68
N LEU A 43 -5.36 -0.30 0.46
CA LEU A 43 -5.18 0.47 -0.77
C LEU A 43 -6.29 1.51 -0.98
N SER A 44 -7.53 1.16 -0.64
CA SER A 44 -8.68 2.08 -0.70
C SER A 44 -8.50 3.27 0.24
N MET A 45 -8.02 3.03 1.47
CA MET A 45 -7.74 4.08 2.45
C MET A 45 -6.61 4.99 1.97
N LEU A 46 -5.50 4.42 1.48
CA LEU A 46 -4.39 5.20 0.91
C LEU A 46 -4.81 6.03 -0.30
N GLY A 47 -5.71 5.52 -1.16
CA GLY A 47 -6.23 6.24 -2.31
C GLY A 47 -7.05 7.49 -1.97
N ARG A 48 -7.50 7.63 -0.71
CA ARG A 48 -8.22 8.82 -0.21
C ARG A 48 -7.30 9.83 0.49
N ARG A 49 -6.02 9.49 0.69
CA ARG A 49 -5.03 10.33 1.37
C ARG A 49 -4.30 11.23 0.36
N PRO A 50 -3.67 12.34 0.80
CA PRO A 50 -2.94 13.27 -0.07
C PRO A 50 -1.78 12.59 -0.81
N VAL A 51 -1.25 13.24 -1.86
CA VAL A 51 -0.12 12.75 -2.68
C VAL A 51 1.09 12.25 -1.86
N GLN A 52 1.33 12.81 -0.68
CA GLN A 52 2.37 12.39 0.26
C GLN A 52 2.22 10.91 0.70
N ALA A 53 1.01 10.36 0.67
CA ALA A 53 0.73 8.97 1.02
C ALA A 53 1.35 7.97 0.04
N TYR A 54 1.57 8.36 -1.23
CA TYR A 54 2.24 7.50 -2.19
C TYR A 54 3.72 7.29 -1.85
N GLU A 55 4.42 8.36 -1.47
CA GLU A 55 5.83 8.28 -1.05
C GLU A 55 5.98 7.45 0.22
N ILE A 56 5.11 7.64 1.19
CA ILE A 56 5.11 6.87 2.44
C ILE A 56 4.77 5.40 2.18
N LEU A 57 3.83 5.09 1.29
CA LEU A 57 3.54 3.73 0.85
C LEU A 57 4.77 3.09 0.20
N VAL A 58 5.42 3.78 -0.73
CA VAL A 58 6.60 3.25 -1.43
C VAL A 58 7.74 2.99 -0.43
N ASN A 59 7.99 3.91 0.50
CA ASN A 59 9.00 3.72 1.55
C ASN A 59 8.66 2.55 2.47
N GLY A 60 7.40 2.43 2.91
CA GLY A 60 6.96 1.29 3.71
C GLY A 60 7.11 -0.05 2.99
N LEU A 61 6.89 -0.07 1.67
CA LEU A 61 7.14 -1.26 0.86
C LEU A 61 8.64 -1.54 0.69
N ILE A 62 9.50 -0.53 0.58
CA ILE A 62 10.95 -0.74 0.54
C ILE A 62 11.43 -1.40 1.84
N GLU A 63 10.97 -0.91 2.98
CA GLU A 63 11.39 -1.40 4.30
C GLU A 63 10.85 -2.79 4.61
N THR A 64 9.61 -3.09 4.21
CA THR A 64 8.91 -4.30 4.67
C THR A 64 8.81 -5.39 3.61
N GLN A 65 8.72 -5.00 2.33
CA GLN A 65 8.36 -5.87 1.20
C GLN A 65 9.05 -5.41 -0.11
N PRO A 66 10.40 -5.37 -0.16
CA PRO A 66 11.15 -4.67 -1.21
C PRO A 66 10.90 -5.20 -2.64
N HIS A 67 10.46 -6.45 -2.78
CA HIS A 67 10.07 -7.03 -4.07
C HIS A 67 8.81 -6.36 -4.65
N LEU A 68 7.86 -5.98 -3.80
CA LEU A 68 6.67 -5.20 -4.20
C LEU A 68 7.03 -3.76 -4.53
N ALA A 69 7.91 -3.13 -3.75
CA ALA A 69 8.40 -1.79 -4.08
C ALA A 69 9.06 -1.78 -5.46
N LYS A 70 9.89 -2.78 -5.75
CA LYS A 70 10.49 -2.96 -7.07
C LYS A 70 9.43 -3.13 -8.16
N LEU A 71 8.38 -3.92 -7.93
CA LEU A 71 7.31 -4.14 -8.89
C LEU A 71 6.51 -2.84 -9.17
N LEU A 72 6.23 -2.05 -8.14
CA LEU A 72 5.55 -0.75 -8.26
C LEU A 72 6.40 0.31 -8.96
N GLN A 73 7.71 0.31 -8.73
CA GLN A 73 8.65 1.27 -9.33
C GLN A 73 9.11 0.85 -10.73
N THR A 74 8.92 -0.41 -11.13
CA THR A 74 9.26 -0.86 -12.47
C THR A 74 8.24 -0.27 -13.44
N PRO A 75 8.64 0.59 -14.39
CA PRO A 75 7.72 1.07 -15.42
C PRO A 75 7.21 -0.14 -16.20
N ILE A 76 5.89 -0.28 -16.37
CA ILE A 76 5.32 -1.34 -17.20
C ILE A 76 5.84 -1.11 -18.63
N PRO A 77 6.66 -2.00 -19.20
CA PRO A 77 7.18 -1.80 -20.55
C PRO A 77 6.01 -1.85 -21.53
N GLY A 78 5.68 -0.70 -22.13
CA GLY A 78 4.63 -0.59 -23.14
C GLY A 78 3.34 0.13 -22.72
N GLU A 79 3.23 0.62 -21.48
CA GLU A 79 2.10 1.49 -21.12
C GLU A 79 2.36 2.91 -21.66
N LYS A 80 1.80 3.21 -22.84
CA LYS A 80 1.71 4.58 -23.32
C LYS A 80 0.79 5.35 -22.38
N ARG A 81 1.36 6.22 -21.55
CA ARG A 81 0.59 7.30 -20.94
C ARG A 81 0.23 8.28 -22.06
N ASP A 82 -1.01 8.22 -22.52
CA ASP A 82 -1.55 9.32 -23.31
C ASP A 82 -1.54 10.55 -22.41
N ALA A 83 -0.68 11.50 -22.76
CA ALA A 83 -0.57 12.79 -22.09
C ALA A 83 -1.89 13.54 -22.29
N PHE A 84 -2.49 13.99 -21.18
CA PHE A 84 -3.55 15.01 -21.21
C PHE A 84 -2.96 16.37 -21.54
#